data_AF-A0A9E2CN40-F1
#
_entry.id   AF-A0A9E2CN40-F1
#
_cell.length_a   1.000
_cell.length_b   1.000
_cell.length_c   1.000
_cell.angle_alpha   90.00
_cell.angle_beta   90.00
_cell.angle_gamma   90.00
#
_symmetry.space_group_name_H-M   'P 1'
#
loop_
_entity.id
_entity.type
_entity.pdbx_description
1 polymer ?
#
loop_
_entity_poly.entity_id
_entity_poly.type
_entity_poly.pdbx_seq_one_letter_code
_entity_poly.pdbx_strand_id
1 'polypeptide(L)'
;SPSRGLQAWQQEHLEPDDVRRSETYALGDVNVALIKTVKGRTIYLVHDTNLPRPYSRLHIVQGTQGIFEKWPERVHIEGRTEGHGWDKLDKYADEFEHPLWKSEAVKKASGGHGGMDFLEDYRLIQCLRAGLPTDMDVYDAAAWSAITEATERSVANRSRPVDIPDFTRGRWQTKPPLGIVEA
;
A
#
# COMPACT_ATOMS: atom_id res chain seq x y z
N SER A 1 -11.06 7.40 22.32
CA SER A 1 -10.73 6.72 21.06
C SER A 1 -11.37 5.34 21.06
N PRO A 2 -11.84 4.78 19.93
CA PRO A 2 -12.36 3.40 19.84
C PRO A 2 -11.23 2.36 19.81
N SER A 3 -10.24 2.52 20.68
CA SER A 3 -9.07 1.65 20.79
C SER A 3 -9.35 0.64 21.90
N ARG A 4 -9.54 -0.64 21.57
CA ARG A 4 -9.78 -1.73 22.53
C ARG A 4 -8.75 -2.84 22.40
N GLY A 5 -8.14 -3.03 21.23
CA GLY A 5 -7.15 -4.07 20.96
C GLY A 5 -5.95 -3.97 21.89
N LEU A 6 -5.19 -2.87 21.80
CA LEU A 6 -4.00 -2.66 22.65
C LEU A 6 -4.35 -2.51 24.14
N GLN A 7 -5.52 -1.90 24.43
CA GLN A 7 -6.10 -1.83 25.78
C GLN A 7 -6.28 -3.23 26.40
N ALA A 8 -6.84 -4.18 25.64
CA ALA A 8 -7.05 -5.54 26.12
C ALA A 8 -5.72 -6.30 26.20
N TRP A 9 -4.89 -6.16 25.16
CA TRP A 9 -3.59 -6.82 25.09
C TRP A 9 -2.71 -6.50 26.30
N GLN A 10 -2.60 -5.21 26.69
CA GLN A 10 -1.77 -4.81 27.82
C GLN A 10 -2.28 -5.37 29.16
N GLN A 11 -3.59 -5.55 29.33
CA GLN A 11 -4.16 -6.10 30.56
C GLN A 11 -3.91 -7.60 30.70
N GLU A 12 -3.86 -8.31 29.56
CA GLU A 12 -3.65 -9.74 29.49
C GLU A 12 -2.17 -10.14 29.55
N HIS A 13 -1.26 -9.33 28.99
CA HIS A 13 0.13 -9.73 28.75
C HIS A 13 1.18 -9.07 29.64
N LEU A 14 0.86 -7.97 30.32
CA LEU A 14 1.81 -7.25 31.15
C LEU A 14 1.57 -7.52 32.63
N GLU A 15 2.62 -7.46 33.45
CA GLU A 15 2.48 -7.58 34.91
C GLU A 15 1.69 -6.38 35.49
N PRO A 16 0.93 -6.57 36.60
CA PRO A 16 0.07 -5.52 37.15
C PRO A 16 0.75 -4.18 37.48
N ASP A 17 2.05 -4.20 37.80
CA ASP A 17 2.87 -3.04 38.13
C ASP A 17 3.66 -2.47 36.93
N ASP A 18 3.51 -3.06 35.74
CA ASP A 18 4.13 -2.55 34.52
C ASP A 18 3.51 -1.20 34.14
N VAL A 19 4.35 -0.16 34.05
CA VAL A 19 3.93 1.22 33.76
C VAL A 19 3.12 1.33 32.46
N ARG A 20 3.38 0.45 31.48
CA ARG A 20 2.66 0.45 30.20
C ARG A 20 1.18 0.10 30.36
N ARG A 21 0.77 -0.62 31.42
CA ARG A 21 -0.66 -0.90 31.69
C ARG A 21 -1.48 0.36 31.99
N SER A 22 -0.82 1.46 32.33
CA SER A 22 -1.46 2.76 32.56
C SER A 22 -1.53 3.63 31.30
N GLU A 23 -0.92 3.21 30.19
CA GLU A 23 -0.98 3.94 28.93
C GLU A 23 -2.39 3.90 28.33
N THR A 24 -2.75 4.99 27.64
CA THR A 24 -3.98 5.11 26.88
C THR A 24 -3.65 5.26 25.41
N TYR A 25 -3.89 4.22 24.61
CA TYR A 25 -3.66 4.29 23.17
C TYR A 25 -4.76 5.11 22.49
N ALA A 26 -4.37 6.19 21.79
CA ALA A 26 -5.30 7.07 21.09
C ALA A 26 -5.69 6.57 19.69
N LEU A 27 -4.91 5.70 19.07
CA LEU A 27 -5.18 5.16 17.74
C LEU A 27 -6.30 4.12 17.80
N GLY A 28 -7.43 4.38 17.11
CA GLY A 28 -8.52 3.41 17.00
C GLY A 28 -8.06 2.10 16.37
N ASP A 29 -8.69 0.98 16.73
CA ASP A 29 -8.22 -0.35 16.30
C ASP A 29 -8.23 -0.52 14.77
N VAL A 30 -9.27 0.03 14.12
CA VAL A 30 -9.44 0.03 12.66
C VAL A 30 -9.70 1.46 12.20
N ASN A 31 -8.88 1.94 11.27
CA ASN A 31 -9.09 3.21 10.59
C ASN A 31 -9.29 2.96 9.09
N VAL A 32 -10.29 3.62 8.52
CA VAL A 32 -10.64 3.52 7.10
C VAL A 32 -10.68 4.90 6.49
N ALA A 33 -10.03 5.07 5.35
CA ALA A 33 -10.03 6.31 4.57
C ALA A 33 -10.46 6.03 3.12
N LEU A 34 -11.35 6.87 2.61
CA LEU A 34 -11.70 6.94 1.19
C LEU A 34 -10.99 8.15 0.58
N ILE A 35 -10.05 7.90 -0.32
CA ILE A 35 -9.27 8.96 -0.98
C ILE A 35 -9.79 9.11 -2.41
N LYS A 36 -10.19 10.32 -2.79
CA LYS A 36 -10.66 10.65 -4.13
C LYS A 36 -9.51 11.25 -4.95
N THR A 37 -9.25 10.67 -6.12
CA THR A 37 -8.27 11.22 -7.07
C THR A 37 -8.90 12.30 -7.95
N VAL A 38 -8.06 13.17 -8.54
CA VAL A 38 -8.52 14.22 -9.48
C VAL A 38 -9.30 13.64 -10.67
N LYS A 39 -8.94 12.43 -11.11
CA LYS A 39 -9.63 11.72 -12.20
C LYS A 39 -10.89 10.95 -11.73
N GLY A 40 -11.35 11.17 -10.50
CA GLY A 40 -12.58 10.59 -9.98
C GLY A 40 -12.48 9.15 -9.46
N ARG A 41 -11.29 8.53 -9.49
CA ARG A 41 -11.06 7.20 -8.90
C ARG A 41 -11.05 7.25 -7.38
N THR A 42 -11.39 6.14 -6.75
CA THR A 42 -11.41 5.99 -5.28
C THR A 42 -10.33 5.01 -4.85
N ILE A 43 -9.57 5.37 -3.83
CA ILE A 43 -8.64 4.48 -3.12
C ILE A 43 -9.25 4.21 -1.75
N TYR A 44 -9.41 2.92 -1.43
CA TYR A 44 -9.87 2.45 -0.12
C TYR A 44 -8.65 2.02 0.70
N LEU A 45 -8.33 2.78 1.74
CA LEU A 45 -7.19 2.53 2.62
C LEU A 45 -7.68 2.06 4.00
N VAL A 46 -7.07 0.99 4.50
CA VAL A 46 -7.36 0.45 5.83
C VAL A 46 -6.07 0.38 6.64
N HIS A 47 -6.09 0.94 7.84
CA HIS A 47 -5.06 0.76 8.85
C HIS A 47 -5.66 -0.05 10.01
N ASP A 48 -5.25 -1.31 10.10
CA ASP A 48 -5.72 -2.28 11.09
C ASP A 48 -4.54 -3.20 11.47
N THR A 49 -3.84 -2.80 12.54
CA THR A 49 -2.58 -3.40 13.01
C THR A 49 -2.66 -3.89 14.44
N ASN A 50 -3.80 -3.66 15.11
CA ASN A 50 -3.96 -3.82 16.56
C ASN A 50 -4.94 -4.95 16.93
N LEU A 51 -5.50 -5.63 15.92
CA LEU A 51 -6.43 -6.74 16.09
C LEU A 51 -5.83 -8.05 15.57
N PRO A 52 -6.18 -9.19 16.18
CA PRO A 52 -5.72 -10.50 15.72
C PRO A 52 -6.41 -10.85 14.39
N ARG A 53 -5.62 -10.90 13.31
CA ARG A 53 -6.10 -11.26 11.97
C ARG A 53 -4.98 -11.78 11.07
N PRO A 54 -5.29 -12.53 10.01
CA PRO A 54 -4.31 -12.84 8.97
C PRO A 54 -3.77 -11.58 8.30
N TYR A 55 -2.49 -11.63 7.92
CA TYR A 55 -1.83 -10.56 7.17
C TYR A 55 -2.56 -10.29 5.85
N SER A 56 -2.82 -9.02 5.57
CA SER A 56 -3.30 -8.58 4.26
C SER A 56 -3.02 -7.10 4.05
N ARG A 57 -2.59 -6.76 2.84
CA ARG A 57 -2.51 -5.38 2.34
C ARG A 57 -3.72 -5.00 1.50
N LEU A 58 -4.76 -5.85 1.45
CA LEU A 58 -5.84 -5.89 0.47
C LEU A 58 -5.31 -6.06 -0.97
N HIS A 59 -4.61 -5.04 -1.46
CA HIS A 59 -4.00 -4.94 -2.78
C HIS A 59 -4.98 -5.34 -3.88
N ILE A 60 -6.02 -4.52 -4.01
CA ILE A 60 -7.10 -4.68 -4.98
C ILE A 60 -6.99 -3.57 -6.02
N VAL A 61 -7.05 -3.94 -7.29
CA VAL A 61 -7.10 -2.99 -8.41
C VAL A 61 -8.24 -3.41 -9.33
N GLN A 62 -9.17 -2.49 -9.59
CA GLN A 62 -10.34 -2.75 -10.41
C GLN A 62 -10.49 -1.70 -11.51
N GLY A 63 -10.76 -2.18 -12.72
CA GLY A 63 -11.10 -1.37 -13.88
C GLY A 63 -12.37 -1.89 -14.55
N THR A 64 -12.67 -1.34 -15.73
CA THR A 64 -13.88 -1.70 -16.49
C THR A 64 -13.82 -3.08 -17.15
N GLN A 65 -12.63 -3.70 -17.24
CA GLN A 65 -12.41 -4.98 -17.91
C GLN A 65 -11.80 -6.05 -17.00
N GLY A 66 -11.77 -5.80 -15.69
CA GLY A 66 -11.24 -6.79 -14.77
C GLY A 66 -10.93 -6.25 -13.38
N ILE A 67 -10.58 -7.19 -12.51
CA ILE A 67 -10.21 -6.97 -11.12
C ILE A 67 -9.09 -7.93 -10.72
N PHE A 68 -8.13 -7.42 -9.95
CA PHE A 68 -7.04 -8.17 -9.36
C PHE A 68 -7.07 -8.02 -7.83
N GLU A 69 -6.75 -9.11 -7.12
CA GLU A 69 -6.51 -9.10 -5.67
C GLU A 69 -5.29 -9.96 -5.32
N LYS A 70 -4.48 -9.52 -4.34
CA LYS A 70 -3.31 -10.30 -3.84
C LYS A 70 -3.64 -11.20 -2.65
N TRP A 71 -4.61 -10.85 -1.81
CA TRP A 71 -4.86 -11.53 -0.54
C TRP A 71 -6.32 -12.03 -0.44
N PRO A 72 -6.65 -13.22 -1.00
CA PRO A 72 -5.77 -14.16 -1.71
C PRO A 72 -5.53 -13.77 -3.17
N GLU A 73 -4.58 -14.43 -3.82
CA GLU A 73 -4.18 -14.15 -5.21
C GLU A 73 -5.22 -14.63 -6.20
N ARG A 74 -5.92 -13.69 -6.82
CA ARG A 74 -6.96 -13.97 -7.81
C ARG A 74 -7.12 -12.82 -8.78
N VAL A 75 -7.54 -13.17 -9.99
CA VAL A 75 -7.79 -12.20 -11.05
C VAL A 75 -9.01 -12.60 -11.85
N HIS A 76 -9.78 -11.62 -12.29
CA HIS A 76 -10.85 -11.78 -13.26
C HIS A 76 -10.59 -10.81 -14.40
N ILE A 77 -10.53 -11.32 -15.63
CA ILE A 77 -10.36 -10.53 -16.85
C ILE A 77 -11.53 -10.82 -17.77
N GLU A 78 -12.29 -9.78 -18.11
CA GLU A 78 -13.44 -9.87 -19.00
C GLU A 78 -13.03 -10.48 -20.36
N GLY A 79 -13.74 -11.50 -20.80
CA GLY A 79 -13.44 -12.25 -22.03
C GLY A 79 -12.24 -13.22 -21.95
N ARG A 80 -11.57 -13.38 -20.80
CA ARG A 80 -10.52 -14.40 -20.60
C ARG A 80 -10.81 -15.36 -19.45
N THR A 81 -11.36 -14.86 -18.35
CA THR A 81 -11.76 -15.70 -17.21
C THR A 81 -13.10 -16.37 -17.51
N GLU A 82 -13.23 -17.65 -17.15
CA GLU A 82 -14.44 -18.42 -17.42
C GLU A 82 -15.62 -17.93 -16.55
N GLY A 83 -16.71 -17.53 -17.21
CA GLY A 83 -17.94 -17.08 -16.56
C GLY A 83 -17.73 -15.92 -15.59
N HIS A 84 -18.35 -16.00 -14.41
CA HIS A 84 -18.19 -15.01 -13.33
C HIS A 84 -17.17 -15.45 -12.28
N GLY A 85 -16.26 -16.35 -12.67
CA GLY A 85 -15.28 -16.95 -11.76
C GLY A 85 -14.04 -16.08 -11.54
N TRP A 86 -13.08 -16.70 -10.87
CA TRP A 86 -11.74 -16.15 -10.65
C TRP A 86 -10.71 -17.12 -11.23
N ASP A 87 -9.69 -16.57 -11.86
CA ASP A 87 -8.47 -17.30 -12.18
C ASP A 87 -7.41 -17.07 -11.08
N LYS A 88 -6.48 -18.02 -10.97
CA LYS A 88 -5.25 -17.81 -10.19
C LYS A 88 -4.34 -16.83 -10.92
N LEU A 89 -3.67 -15.95 -10.19
CA LEU A 89 -2.77 -14.94 -10.77
C LEU A 89 -1.67 -15.58 -11.63
N ASP A 90 -1.05 -16.66 -11.15
CA ASP A 90 0.04 -17.37 -11.82
C ASP A 90 -0.30 -17.86 -13.23
N LYS A 91 -1.60 -18.03 -13.55
CA LYS A 91 -2.06 -18.36 -14.91
C LYS A 91 -1.55 -17.37 -15.95
N TYR A 92 -1.30 -16.12 -15.55
CA TYR A 92 -0.89 -15.04 -16.44
C TYR A 92 0.55 -14.55 -16.20
N ALA A 93 1.34 -15.26 -15.40
CA ALA A 93 2.71 -14.86 -15.08
C ALA A 93 3.58 -14.70 -16.35
N ASP A 94 3.48 -15.61 -17.32
CA ASP A 94 4.27 -15.53 -18.55
C ASP A 94 4.01 -14.22 -19.33
N GLU A 95 2.74 -13.80 -19.38
CA GLU A 95 2.29 -12.59 -20.07
C GLU A 95 2.60 -11.29 -19.31
N PHE A 96 2.38 -11.27 -17.99
CA PHE A 96 2.34 -10.02 -17.20
C PHE A 96 3.37 -9.89 -16.09
N GLU A 97 4.19 -10.92 -15.84
CA GLU A 97 5.27 -10.82 -14.85
C GLU A 97 6.23 -9.69 -15.24
N HIS A 98 6.49 -8.79 -14.29
CA HIS A 98 7.25 -7.56 -14.56
C HIS A 98 8.71 -7.90 -14.95
N PRO A 99 9.31 -7.22 -15.95
CA PRO A 99 10.68 -7.51 -16.39
C PRO A 99 11.72 -7.50 -15.27
N LEU A 100 11.62 -6.56 -14.32
CA LEU A 100 12.49 -6.54 -13.13
C LEU A 100 12.45 -7.84 -12.32
N TRP A 101 11.27 -8.41 -12.09
CA TRP A 101 11.12 -9.70 -11.40
C TRP A 101 11.66 -10.89 -12.22
N LYS A 102 11.74 -10.75 -13.55
CA LYS A 102 12.38 -11.74 -14.43
C LYS A 102 13.91 -11.68 -14.40
N SER A 103 14.50 -10.59 -13.91
CA SER A 103 15.94 -10.37 -13.95
C SER A 103 16.73 -11.35 -13.07
N GLU A 104 17.95 -11.66 -13.50
CA GLU A 104 18.81 -12.60 -12.77
C GLU A 104 19.22 -12.08 -11.39
N ALA A 105 19.46 -10.76 -11.28
CA ALA A 105 19.79 -10.12 -10.01
C ALA A 105 18.69 -10.32 -8.97
N VAL A 106 17.43 -10.09 -9.35
CA VAL A 106 16.27 -10.22 -8.45
C VAL A 106 15.96 -11.68 -8.15
N LYS A 107 16.07 -12.57 -9.15
CA LYS A 107 15.85 -14.02 -8.95
C LYS A 107 16.86 -14.68 -8.03
N LYS A 108 18.11 -14.21 -8.02
CA LYS A 108 19.19 -14.73 -7.16
C LYS A 108 19.20 -14.12 -5.77
N ALA A 109 18.49 -13.01 -5.56
CA ALA A 109 18.38 -12.42 -4.24
C ALA A 109 17.65 -13.38 -3.29
N SER A 110 18.20 -13.54 -2.10
CA SER A 110 17.58 -14.32 -1.02
C SER A 110 17.45 -13.42 0.22
N GLY A 111 16.27 -13.46 0.86
CA GLY A 111 15.96 -12.65 2.05
C GLY A 111 14.95 -11.51 1.81
N GLY A 112 14.60 -10.80 2.89
CA GLY A 112 13.60 -9.73 2.91
C GLY A 112 12.14 -10.21 2.89
N HIS A 113 11.21 -9.30 2.60
CA HIS A 113 9.77 -9.56 2.48
C HIS A 113 9.38 -10.25 1.14
N GLY A 114 10.05 -11.36 0.80
CA GLY A 114 9.83 -12.08 -0.47
C GLY A 114 10.53 -11.45 -1.68
N GLY A 115 11.70 -10.83 -1.46
CA GLY A 115 12.54 -10.24 -2.51
C GLY A 115 12.20 -8.80 -2.90
N MET A 116 11.07 -8.24 -2.42
CA MET A 116 10.68 -6.86 -2.76
C MET A 116 11.65 -5.82 -2.19
N ASP A 117 12.18 -6.05 -0.98
CA ASP A 117 13.15 -5.15 -0.34
C ASP A 117 14.44 -5.08 -1.17
N PHE A 118 14.92 -6.22 -1.67
CA PHE A 118 16.08 -6.25 -2.55
C PHE A 118 15.80 -5.48 -3.85
N LEU A 119 14.62 -5.65 -4.44
CA LEU A 119 14.25 -4.97 -5.68
C LEU A 119 14.20 -3.44 -5.50
N GLU A 120 13.68 -2.96 -4.37
CA GLU A 120 13.66 -1.54 -4.00
C GLU A 120 15.09 -0.96 -3.94
N ASP A 121 15.96 -1.56 -3.13
CA ASP A 121 17.35 -1.11 -2.97
C ASP A 121 18.14 -1.22 -4.30
N TYR A 122 17.92 -2.30 -5.05
CA TYR A 122 18.53 -2.52 -6.35
C TYR A 122 18.20 -1.38 -7.32
N ARG A 123 16.91 -1.02 -7.43
CA ARG A 123 16.47 0.09 -8.30
C ARG A 123 16.99 1.44 -7.84
N LEU A 124 16.99 1.70 -6.53
CA LEU A 124 17.58 2.92 -5.97
C LEU A 124 19.05 3.05 -6.36
N ILE A 125 19.85 2.00 -6.12
CA ILE A 125 21.29 2.01 -6.43
C ILE A 125 21.54 2.13 -7.93
N GLN A 126 20.75 1.46 -8.78
CA GLN A 126 20.84 1.62 -10.24
C GLN A 126 20.60 3.07 -10.66
N CYS A 127 19.55 3.72 -10.15
CA CYS A 127 19.26 5.11 -10.49
C CYS A 127 20.40 6.05 -10.09
N LEU A 128 20.94 5.87 -8.87
CA LEU A 128 22.05 6.67 -8.36
C LEU A 128 23.33 6.49 -9.20
N ARG A 129 23.64 5.26 -9.60
CA ARG A 129 24.83 4.96 -10.42
C ARG A 129 24.70 5.50 -11.84
N ALA A 130 23.50 5.51 -12.41
CA ALA A 130 23.24 5.94 -13.78
C ALA A 130 22.87 7.42 -13.90
N GLY A 131 22.67 8.13 -12.79
CA GLY A 131 22.20 9.52 -12.80
C GLY A 131 20.74 9.65 -13.29
N LEU A 132 19.92 8.63 -13.04
CA LEU A 132 18.50 8.60 -13.40
C LEU A 132 17.63 9.12 -12.24
N PRO A 133 16.42 9.64 -12.53
CA PRO A 133 15.42 9.86 -11.49
C PRO A 133 15.07 8.54 -10.79
N THR A 134 14.77 8.62 -9.49
CA THR A 134 14.26 7.47 -8.73
C THR A 134 12.84 7.11 -9.17
N ASP A 135 12.47 5.83 -9.05
CA ASP A 135 11.14 5.34 -9.46
C ASP A 135 10.01 5.98 -8.63
N MET A 136 10.29 6.31 -7.37
CA MET A 136 9.45 7.11 -6.49
C MET A 136 10.24 8.36 -6.07
N ASP A 137 9.68 9.54 -6.30
CA ASP A 137 10.35 10.81 -5.96
C ASP A 137 9.83 11.43 -4.64
N VAL A 138 10.41 12.56 -4.27
CA VAL A 138 10.07 13.28 -3.03
C VAL A 138 8.61 13.74 -2.98
N TYR A 139 7.97 13.99 -4.13
CA TYR A 139 6.58 14.42 -4.17
C TYR A 139 5.63 13.25 -3.99
N ASP A 140 5.98 12.09 -4.54
CA ASP A 140 5.26 10.84 -4.31
C ASP A 140 5.32 10.48 -2.81
N ALA A 141 6.51 10.55 -2.20
CA ALA A 141 6.70 10.36 -0.77
C ALA A 141 5.87 11.33 0.07
N ALA A 142 5.95 12.64 -0.22
CA ALA A 142 5.18 13.65 0.50
C ALA A 142 3.66 13.43 0.39
N ALA A 143 3.16 13.09 -0.81
CA ALA A 143 1.75 12.84 -1.03
C ALA A 143 1.23 11.64 -0.24
N TRP A 144 2.01 10.56 -0.14
CA TRP A 144 1.63 9.37 0.63
C TRP A 144 1.72 9.62 2.13
N SER A 145 2.78 10.26 2.60
CA SER A 145 2.98 10.56 4.03
C SER A 145 1.95 11.57 4.57
N ALA A 146 1.48 12.51 3.74
CA ALA A 146 0.47 13.48 4.15
C ALA A 146 -0.89 12.85 4.53
N ILE A 147 -1.15 11.61 4.12
CA ILE A 147 -2.39 10.91 4.46
C ILE A 147 -2.52 10.69 5.97
N THR A 148 -1.41 10.51 6.69
CA THR A 148 -1.42 10.36 8.17
C THR A 148 -2.09 11.56 8.82
N GLU A 149 -1.55 12.77 8.62
CA GLU A 149 -2.10 13.99 9.22
C GLU A 149 -3.51 14.33 8.68
N ALA A 150 -3.75 14.11 7.39
CA ALA A 150 -5.04 14.40 6.78
C ALA A 150 -6.16 13.54 7.37
N THR A 151 -5.88 12.25 7.64
CA THR A 151 -6.85 11.35 8.27
C THR A 151 -7.06 11.68 9.74
N GLU A 152 -6.03 12.05 10.49
CA GLU A 152 -6.16 12.53 11.87
C GLU A 152 -7.05 13.77 11.96
N ARG A 153 -6.83 14.75 11.07
CA ARG A 153 -7.68 15.95 10.96
C ARG A 153 -9.10 15.62 10.58
N SER A 154 -9.30 14.70 9.64
CA SER A 154 -10.63 14.26 9.24
C SER A 154 -11.37 13.66 10.44
N VAL A 155 -10.76 12.71 11.14
CA VAL A 155 -11.33 12.05 12.33
C VAL A 155 -11.65 13.08 13.43
N ALA A 156 -10.73 14.00 13.74
CA ALA A 156 -10.95 15.06 14.72
C ALA A 156 -12.13 15.98 14.36
N ASN A 157 -12.45 16.11 13.07
CA ASN A 157 -13.52 16.96 12.54
C ASN A 157 -14.76 16.18 12.09
N ARG A 158 -15.12 15.10 12.81
CA ARG A 158 -16.30 14.26 12.51
C ARG A 158 -16.25 13.64 11.10
N SER A 159 -15.07 13.19 10.70
CA SER A 159 -14.82 12.51 9.41
C SER A 159 -15.15 13.38 8.18
N ARG A 160 -15.02 14.71 8.30
CA ARG A 160 -15.17 15.61 7.15
C ARG A 160 -14.05 15.41 6.13
N PRO A 161 -14.31 15.56 4.83
CA PRO A 161 -13.26 15.54 3.81
C PRO A 161 -12.19 16.61 4.08
N VAL A 162 -10.93 16.24 3.82
CA VAL A 162 -9.75 17.11 3.94
C VAL A 162 -9.03 17.10 2.60
N ASP A 163 -8.71 18.28 2.08
CA ASP A 163 -7.93 18.40 0.85
C ASP A 163 -6.47 18.02 1.08
N ILE A 164 -5.91 17.25 0.15
CA ILE A 164 -4.49 16.88 0.17
C ILE A 164 -3.68 17.96 -0.55
N PRO A 165 -2.58 18.48 0.04
CA PRO A 165 -1.75 19.48 -0.61
C PRO A 165 -1.16 19.00 -1.93
N ASP A 166 -1.15 19.87 -2.94
CA ASP A 166 -0.38 19.64 -4.16
C ASP A 166 1.10 20.01 -3.95
N PHE A 167 1.88 19.04 -3.50
CA PHE A 167 3.33 19.18 -3.31
C PHE A 167 4.08 19.48 -4.60
N THR A 168 3.51 19.16 -5.76
CA THR A 168 4.13 19.39 -7.07
C THR A 168 3.88 20.79 -7.61
N ARG A 169 2.97 21.56 -7.00
CA ARG A 169 2.53 22.89 -7.46
C ARG A 169 2.08 22.87 -8.94
N GLY A 170 1.20 21.93 -9.27
CA GLY A 170 0.64 21.74 -10.61
C GLY A 170 1.47 20.87 -11.55
N ARG A 171 2.75 20.58 -11.23
CA ARG A 171 3.62 19.80 -12.13
C ARG A 171 3.17 18.35 -12.33
N TRP A 172 2.34 17.80 -11.43
CA TRP A 172 1.74 16.48 -11.60
C TRP A 172 0.95 16.33 -12.90
N GLN A 173 0.46 17.43 -13.48
CA GLN A 173 -0.32 17.42 -14.73
C GLN A 173 0.53 17.06 -15.94
N THR A 174 1.82 17.34 -15.91
CA THR A 174 2.77 17.10 -17.01
C THR A 174 3.88 16.13 -16.64
N LYS A 175 3.94 15.66 -15.37
CA LYS A 175 4.91 14.62 -14.93
C LYS A 175 4.62 13.34 -15.72
N PRO A 176 5.61 12.79 -16.45
CA PRO A 176 5.42 11.50 -17.10
C PRO A 176 5.18 10.41 -16.05
N PRO A 177 4.26 9.46 -16.28
CA PRO A 177 4.09 8.33 -15.38
C PRO A 177 5.36 7.46 -15.37
N LEU A 178 5.61 6.78 -14.26
CA LEU A 178 6.61 5.72 -14.21
C LEU A 178 6.23 4.65 -15.24
N GLY A 179 7.14 4.37 -16.17
CA GLY A 179 6.97 3.32 -17.18
C GLY A 179 7.19 1.91 -16.61
N ILE A 180 7.10 0.90 -17.47
CA ILE A 180 7.59 -0.45 -17.13
C ILE A 180 9.11 -0.41 -17.22
N VAL A 181 9.76 -0.53 -16.06
CA VAL A 181 11.22 -0.48 -15.96
C VAL A 181 11.80 -1.86 -16.25
N GLU A 182 12.93 -1.88 -16.96
CA GLU A 182 13.69 -3.10 -17.23
C GLU A 182 14.99 -3.11 -16.41
N ALA A 183 15.56 -4.30 -16.19
CA ALA A 183 16.73 -4.50 -15.33
C ALA A 183 18.05 -4.12 -15.99
#